data_AF-A0AAN7N2Z4-F1
#
_entry.id   AF-A0AAN7N2Z4-F1
#
_cell.length_a   1.000
_cell.length_b   1.000
_cell.length_c   1.000
_cell.angle_alpha   90.00
_cell.angle_beta   90.00
_cell.angle_gamma   90.00
#
_symmetry.space_group_name_H-M   'P 1'
#
loop_
_entity.id
_entity.type
_entity.pdbx_description
1 polymer ?
#
loop_
_entity_poly.entity_id
_entity_poly.type
_entity_poly.pdbx_seq_one_letter_code
_entity_poly.pdbx_strand_id
1 'polypeptide(L)'
;MGKGVQEGWTFFKEEVLKAQEQAVPRCQKTSRRGRRPAWLTRELWLGLRKKRRVYNLWKKGRATQEDYKGVARLCREKIRRAKAELQLNLAAAVKDNKKHFFKYISSKRRAKENLQPLVDGGGNTVTKDECRGLAPAGN
;
A
#
# COMPACT_ATOMS: atom_id res chain seq x y z
N MET A 1 -49.68 -3.06 -7.86
CA MET A 1 -49.51 -3.85 -6.63
C MET A 1 -48.29 -4.76 -6.81
N GLY A 2 -47.11 -4.38 -6.33
CA GLY A 2 -45.87 -5.17 -6.58
C GLY A 2 -44.67 -4.77 -5.70
N LYS A 3 -44.91 -4.07 -4.58
CA LYS A 3 -43.83 -3.52 -3.74
C LYS A 3 -43.23 -4.55 -2.77
N GLY A 4 -44.02 -5.52 -2.31
CA GLY A 4 -43.58 -6.47 -1.27
C GLY A 4 -42.47 -7.44 -1.68
N VAL A 5 -42.41 -7.88 -2.95
CA VAL A 5 -41.34 -8.78 -3.42
C VAL A 5 -40.00 -8.05 -3.50
N GLN A 6 -40.03 -6.81 -3.97
CA GLN A 6 -38.84 -5.96 -4.06
C GLN A 6 -38.31 -5.61 -2.66
N GLU A 7 -39.20 -5.24 -1.74
CA GLU A 7 -38.88 -4.89 -0.35
C GLU A 7 -38.34 -6.09 0.44
N GLY A 8 -38.95 -7.28 0.28
CA GLY A 8 -38.45 -8.51 0.89
C GLY A 8 -37.07 -8.91 0.36
N TRP A 9 -36.82 -8.70 -0.93
CA TRP A 9 -35.53 -8.99 -1.55
C TRP A 9 -34.43 -8.02 -1.11
N THR A 10 -34.75 -6.74 -0.90
CA THR A 10 -33.80 -5.77 -0.33
C THR A 10 -33.45 -6.12 1.11
N PHE A 11 -34.45 -6.46 1.93
CA PHE A 11 -34.24 -6.87 3.32
C PHE A 11 -33.34 -8.10 3.43
N PHE A 12 -33.59 -9.11 2.59
CA PHE A 12 -32.76 -10.32 2.53
C PHE A 12 -31.30 -10.00 2.17
N LYS A 13 -31.05 -9.15 1.17
CA LYS A 13 -29.69 -8.75 0.79
C LYS A 13 -28.96 -8.01 1.90
N GLU A 14 -29.64 -7.10 2.58
CA GLU A 14 -29.05 -6.35 3.69
C GLU A 14 -28.62 -7.27 4.82
N GLU A 15 -29.45 -8.26 5.16
CA GLU A 15 -29.14 -9.18 6.25
C GLU A 15 -28.00 -10.13 5.91
N VAL A 16 -27.94 -10.60 4.65
CA VAL A 16 -26.81 -11.39 4.14
C VAL A 16 -25.51 -10.57 4.15
N LEU A 17 -25.56 -9.28 3.77
CA LEU A 17 -24.39 -8.40 3.79
C LEU A 17 -23.91 -8.13 5.23
N LYS A 18 -24.83 -7.89 6.18
CA LYS A 18 -24.48 -7.75 7.61
C LYS A 18 -23.84 -9.02 8.15
N ALA A 19 -24.41 -10.19 7.85
CA ALA A 19 -23.86 -11.47 8.25
C ALA A 19 -22.45 -11.68 7.64
N GLN A 20 -22.25 -11.29 6.38
CA GLN A 20 -20.95 -11.34 5.72
C GLN A 20 -19.95 -10.39 6.37
N GLU A 21 -20.33 -9.17 6.74
CA GLU A 21 -19.44 -8.22 7.41
C GLU A 21 -19.05 -8.64 8.83
N GLN A 22 -19.94 -9.32 9.55
CA GLN A 22 -19.67 -9.84 10.88
C GLN A 22 -18.85 -11.14 10.85
N ALA A 23 -19.13 -12.04 9.91
CA ALA A 23 -18.49 -13.35 9.82
C ALA A 23 -17.15 -13.33 9.09
N VAL A 24 -16.96 -12.39 8.15
CA VAL A 24 -15.67 -12.20 7.46
C VAL A 24 -14.87 -11.17 8.25
N PRO A 25 -13.87 -11.59 9.06
CA PRO A 25 -12.98 -10.62 9.68
C PRO A 25 -12.31 -9.81 8.58
N ARG A 26 -12.72 -8.54 8.43
CA ARG A 26 -12.01 -7.52 7.65
C ARG A 26 -10.71 -7.21 8.39
N CYS A 27 -9.79 -8.17 8.40
CA CYS A 27 -8.43 -8.00 8.87
C CYS A 27 -7.78 -6.93 7.99
N GLN A 28 -7.92 -5.67 8.39
CA GLN A 28 -7.09 -4.61 7.86
C GLN A 28 -5.66 -5.11 8.06
N LYS A 29 -4.89 -5.24 6.97
CA LYS A 29 -3.48 -5.62 7.01
C LYS A 29 -2.68 -4.45 7.64
N THR A 30 -2.90 -4.18 8.93
CA THR A 30 -2.26 -3.13 9.74
C THR A 30 -0.77 -3.38 9.89
N SER A 31 -0.35 -4.66 9.80
CA SER A 31 1.04 -5.09 9.88
C SER A 31 1.98 -4.40 8.87
N ARG A 32 1.42 -3.81 7.81
CA ARG A 32 2.14 -3.15 6.72
C ARG A 32 2.17 -1.61 6.83
N ARG A 33 1.20 -0.97 7.49
CA ARG A 33 1.06 0.52 7.46
C ARG A 33 2.01 1.26 8.40
N GLY A 34 2.61 0.58 9.39
CA GLY A 34 3.47 1.21 10.39
C GLY A 34 4.95 0.82 10.38
N ARG A 35 5.36 -0.26 9.68
CA ARG A 35 6.75 -0.72 9.76
C ARG A 35 7.67 0.07 8.83
N ARG A 36 8.58 0.81 9.44
CA ARG A 36 9.69 1.48 8.75
C ARG A 36 10.57 0.42 8.05
N PRO A 37 10.83 0.53 6.73
CA PRO A 37 11.75 -0.37 6.05
C PRO A 37 13.16 -0.29 6.64
N ALA A 38 13.85 -1.42 6.72
CA ALA A 38 15.20 -1.50 7.29
C ALA A 38 16.25 -0.61 6.57
N TRP A 39 16.05 -0.32 5.28
CA TRP A 39 16.94 0.55 4.49
C TRP A 39 16.62 2.05 4.66
N LEU A 40 15.54 2.42 5.36
CA LEU A 40 15.10 3.81 5.43
C LEU A 40 15.81 4.55 6.58
N THR A 41 16.90 5.25 6.28
CA THR A 41 17.61 6.11 7.26
C THR A 41 16.87 7.44 7.51
N ARG A 42 17.22 8.16 8.59
CA ARG A 42 16.57 9.43 8.97
C ARG A 42 16.78 10.50 7.88
N GLU A 43 17.98 10.58 7.35
CA GLU A 43 18.34 11.50 6.26
C GLU A 43 17.54 11.23 4.99
N LEU A 44 17.38 9.95 4.63
CA LEU A 44 16.62 9.57 3.46
C LEU A 44 15.14 9.95 3.60
N TRP A 45 14.60 9.80 4.81
CA TRP A 45 13.25 10.21 5.13
C TRP A 45 13.06 11.74 5.05
N LEU A 46 14.03 12.52 5.54
CA LEU A 46 14.04 13.98 5.36
C LEU A 46 14.12 14.36 3.87
N GLY A 47 14.93 13.65 3.08
CA GLY A 47 15.00 13.82 1.63
C GLY A 47 13.66 13.57 0.95
N LEU A 48 12.94 12.51 1.35
CA LEU A 48 11.59 12.23 0.85
C LEU A 48 10.56 13.32 1.22
N ARG A 49 10.67 13.91 2.42
CA ARG A 49 9.87 15.08 2.81
C ARG A 49 10.19 16.29 1.94
N LYS A 50 11.47 16.57 1.68
CA LYS A 50 11.90 17.65 0.77
C LYS A 50 11.32 17.44 -0.63
N LYS A 51 11.41 16.22 -1.17
CA LYS A 51 10.81 15.86 -2.46
C LYS A 51 9.30 16.13 -2.48
N ARG A 52 8.57 15.76 -1.42
CA ARG A 52 7.13 16.03 -1.31
C ARG A 52 6.83 17.53 -1.30
N ARG A 53 7.62 18.33 -0.59
CA ARG A 53 7.48 19.79 -0.57
C ARG A 53 7.67 20.39 -1.96
N VAL A 54 8.75 20.01 -2.66
CA VAL A 54 9.04 20.51 -4.02
C VAL A 54 7.95 20.06 -5.01
N TYR A 55 7.47 18.83 -4.92
CA TYR A 55 6.33 18.36 -5.71
C TYR A 55 5.08 19.23 -5.49
N ASN A 56 4.77 19.57 -4.24
CA ASN A 56 3.61 20.42 -3.93
C ASN A 56 3.78 21.85 -4.47
N LEU A 57 5.01 22.39 -4.46
CA LEU A 57 5.31 23.70 -5.04
C LEU A 57 5.17 23.67 -6.57
N TRP A 58 5.73 22.64 -7.23
CA TRP A 58 5.60 22.43 -8.66
C TRP A 58 4.13 22.25 -9.08
N LYS A 59 3.35 21.45 -8.34
CA LYS A 59 1.91 21.27 -8.57
C LYS A 59 1.12 22.58 -8.44
N LYS A 60 1.61 23.53 -7.66
CA LYS A 60 1.03 24.88 -7.48
C LYS A 60 1.61 25.93 -8.43
N GLY A 61 2.47 25.55 -9.39
CA GLY A 61 3.13 26.46 -10.32
C GLY A 61 4.22 27.35 -9.70
N ARG A 62 4.64 27.10 -8.46
CA ARG A 62 5.64 27.91 -7.73
C ARG A 62 7.07 27.39 -7.83
N ALA A 63 7.29 26.29 -8.54
CA ALA A 63 8.61 25.70 -8.76
C ALA A 63 8.68 25.13 -10.17
N THR A 64 9.89 25.10 -10.73
CA THR A 64 10.12 24.59 -12.08
C THR A 64 10.05 23.06 -12.08
N GLN A 65 9.65 22.49 -13.21
CA GLN A 65 9.64 21.03 -13.37
C GLN A 65 11.03 20.40 -13.15
N GLU A 66 12.08 21.14 -13.49
CA GLU A 66 13.48 20.74 -13.33
C GLU A 66 13.88 20.59 -11.86
N ASP A 67 13.46 21.52 -10.99
CA ASP A 67 13.71 21.45 -9.55
C ASP A 67 13.14 20.15 -8.96
N TYR A 68 11.91 19.82 -9.33
CA TYR A 68 11.28 18.58 -8.90
C TYR A 68 12.00 17.36 -9.46
N LYS A 69 12.33 17.35 -10.76
CA LYS A 69 13.05 16.24 -11.41
C LYS A 69 14.42 16.01 -10.76
N GLY A 70 15.17 17.06 -10.45
CA GLY A 70 16.47 17.00 -9.78
C GLY A 70 16.37 16.36 -8.40
N VAL A 71 15.47 16.88 -7.54
CA VAL A 71 15.25 16.32 -6.20
C VAL A 71 14.72 14.88 -6.27
N ALA A 72 13.85 14.58 -7.22
CA ALA A 72 13.33 13.23 -7.43
C ALA A 72 14.43 12.23 -7.84
N ARG A 73 15.34 12.63 -8.74
CA ARG A 73 16.50 11.81 -9.17
C ARG A 73 17.42 11.52 -7.98
N LEU A 74 17.82 12.54 -7.24
CA LEU A 74 18.67 12.40 -6.06
C LEU A 74 18.06 11.47 -5.01
N CYS A 75 16.76 11.63 -4.72
CA CYS A 75 16.07 10.73 -3.79
C CYS A 75 16.07 9.28 -4.31
N ARG A 76 15.83 9.04 -5.60
CA ARG A 76 15.86 7.68 -6.18
C ARG A 76 17.23 7.05 -6.02
N GLU A 77 18.30 7.82 -6.27
CA GLU A 77 19.67 7.35 -6.12
C GLU A 77 20.00 6.98 -4.68
N LYS A 78 19.69 7.86 -3.71
CA LYS A 78 19.92 7.56 -2.29
C LYS A 78 19.15 6.32 -1.82
N ILE A 79 17.92 6.11 -2.30
CA ILE A 79 17.16 4.88 -2.03
C ILE A 79 17.87 3.65 -2.61
N ARG A 80 18.37 3.74 -3.85
CA ARG A 80 19.09 2.63 -4.50
C ARG A 80 20.35 2.28 -3.71
N ARG A 81 21.16 3.28 -3.33
CA ARG A 81 22.37 3.09 -2.52
C ARG A 81 22.06 2.46 -1.16
N ALA A 82 21.12 3.02 -0.40
CA ALA A 82 20.76 2.50 0.92
C ALA A 82 20.22 1.06 0.89
N LYS A 83 19.49 0.68 -0.18
CA LYS A 83 19.04 -0.70 -0.37
C LYS A 83 20.20 -1.64 -0.68
N ALA A 84 21.12 -1.24 -1.55
CA ALA A 84 22.29 -2.02 -1.90
C ALA A 84 23.21 -2.23 -0.69
N GLU A 85 23.44 -1.17 0.09
CA GLU A 85 24.23 -1.22 1.32
C GLU A 85 23.62 -2.16 2.35
N LEU A 86 22.29 -2.08 2.59
CA LEU A 86 21.61 -3.04 3.45
C LEU A 86 21.80 -4.49 2.97
N GLN A 87 21.68 -4.73 1.67
CA GLN A 87 21.86 -6.07 1.10
C GLN A 87 23.30 -6.57 1.24
N LEU A 88 24.29 -5.69 1.03
CA LEU A 88 25.71 -6.00 1.19
C LEU A 88 26.03 -6.34 2.65
N ASN A 89 25.56 -5.53 3.60
CA ASN A 89 25.76 -5.78 5.03
C ASN A 89 25.10 -7.11 5.47
N LEU A 90 23.90 -7.40 4.95
CA LEU A 90 23.23 -8.68 5.22
C LEU A 90 23.98 -9.87 4.61
N ALA A 91 24.56 -9.71 3.42
CA ALA A 91 25.35 -10.75 2.74
C ALA A 91 26.68 -11.01 3.46
N ALA A 92 27.35 -9.95 3.91
CA ALA A 92 28.59 -10.05 4.68
C ALA A 92 28.36 -10.76 6.03
N ALA A 93 27.27 -10.44 6.71
CA ALA A 93 26.93 -11.03 8.02
C ALA A 93 26.23 -12.40 7.93
N VAL A 94 26.19 -13.08 6.77
CA VAL A 94 25.50 -14.38 6.64
C VAL A 94 26.14 -15.46 7.50
N LYS A 95 27.48 -15.45 7.61
CA LYS A 95 28.22 -16.45 8.38
C LYS A 95 27.86 -16.38 9.86
N ASP A 96 27.78 -15.17 10.42
CA ASP A 96 27.49 -14.97 11.85
C ASP A 96 25.99 -14.92 12.16
N ASN A 97 25.18 -14.41 11.23
CA ASN A 97 23.78 -14.06 11.45
C ASN A 97 22.84 -14.56 10.34
N LYS A 98 22.97 -15.85 10.01
CA LYS A 98 22.17 -16.54 8.97
C LYS A 98 20.66 -16.29 9.10
N LYS A 99 20.12 -16.29 10.32
CA LYS A 99 18.68 -16.04 10.60
C LYS A 99 18.20 -14.68 10.07
N HIS A 100 19.02 -13.64 10.19
CA HIS A 100 18.66 -12.28 9.81
C HIS A 100 18.58 -12.12 8.28
N PHE A 101 19.50 -12.77 7.56
CA PHE A 101 19.51 -12.85 6.10
C PHE A 101 18.23 -13.53 5.57
N PHE A 102 17.92 -14.74 6.04
CA PHE A 102 16.71 -15.46 5.60
C PHE A 102 15.41 -14.78 6.03
N LYS A 103 15.39 -14.10 7.18
CA LYS A 103 14.26 -13.24 7.58
C LYS A 103 14.04 -12.09 6.60
N TYR A 104 15.11 -11.45 6.11
CA TYR A 104 15.02 -10.41 5.10
C TYR A 104 14.50 -10.96 3.76
N ILE A 105 15.03 -12.08 3.27
CA ILE A 105 14.59 -12.71 2.01
C ILE A 105 13.13 -13.18 2.09
N SER A 106 12.72 -13.83 3.17
CA SER A 106 11.33 -14.25 3.37
C SER A 106 10.37 -13.06 3.47
N SER A 107 10.77 -11.96 4.12
CA SER A 107 9.97 -10.73 4.18
C SER A 107 9.74 -10.09 2.81
N LYS A 108 10.71 -10.23 1.89
CA LYS A 108 10.59 -9.78 0.50
C LYS A 108 9.71 -10.70 -0.33
N ARG A 109 9.80 -12.02 -0.13
CA ARG A 109 8.98 -13.02 -0.85
C ARG A 109 7.49 -12.89 -0.51
N ARG A 110 7.15 -12.67 0.76
CA ARG A 110 5.77 -12.43 1.23
C ARG A 110 5.10 -11.19 0.62
N ALA A 111 5.87 -10.27 0.02
CA ALA A 111 5.30 -9.12 -0.69
C ALA A 111 4.73 -9.50 -2.07
N LYS A 112 5.01 -10.70 -2.60
CA LYS A 112 4.55 -11.19 -3.91
C LYS A 112 3.24 -11.98 -3.84
N GLU A 113 2.79 -12.38 -2.65
CA GLU A 113 1.44 -12.94 -2.43
C GLU A 113 0.39 -11.82 -2.49
N ASN A 114 0.20 -11.27 -3.68
CA ASN A 114 -1.07 -10.68 -4.06
C ASN A 114 -1.96 -11.88 -4.39
N LEU A 115 -3.00 -12.10 -3.59
CA LEU A 115 -4.06 -13.03 -3.93
C LEU A 115 -4.49 -12.71 -5.36
N GLN A 116 -4.41 -13.68 -6.26
CA GLN A 116 -4.96 -13.50 -7.60
C GLN A 116 -6.44 -13.14 -7.45
N PRO A 117 -6.96 -12.23 -8.28
CA PRO A 117 -8.40 -12.02 -8.36
C PRO A 117 -9.09 -13.35 -8.60
N LEU A 118 -10.14 -13.63 -7.82
CA LEU A 118 -11.00 -14.78 -8.08
C LEU A 118 -11.65 -14.56 -9.45
N VAL A 119 -11.30 -15.41 -10.41
CA VAL A 119 -11.97 -15.50 -11.70
C VAL A 119 -13.20 -16.38 -11.54
N ASP A 120 -14.35 -15.89 -12.00
CA ASP A 120 -15.55 -16.72 -12.09
C ASP A 120 -15.40 -17.77 -13.21
N GLY A 121 -16.36 -18.70 -13.30
CA GLY A 121 -16.37 -19.73 -14.35
C GLY A 121 -16.49 -19.18 -15.78
N GLY A 122 -16.73 -17.87 -15.94
CA GLY A 122 -16.79 -17.16 -17.22
C GLY A 122 -15.53 -16.36 -17.56
N GLY A 123 -14.48 -16.42 -16.73
CA GLY A 123 -13.21 -15.73 -16.98
C GLY A 123 -13.22 -14.23 -16.67
N ASN A 124 -14.27 -13.70 -16.04
CA ASN A 124 -14.32 -12.29 -15.66
C ASN A 124 -13.62 -12.05 -14.32
N THR A 125 -12.80 -11.00 -14.27
CA THR A 125 -12.16 -10.54 -13.04
C THR A 125 -13.14 -9.66 -12.26
N VAL A 126 -13.60 -10.12 -11.09
CA VAL A 126 -14.45 -9.30 -10.20
C VAL A 126 -13.60 -8.23 -9.51
N THR A 127 -13.39 -7.11 -10.20
CA THR A 127 -12.87 -5.85 -9.62
C THR A 127 -14.01 -4.84 -9.51
N LYS A 128 -14.86 -4.97 -8.49
CA LYS A 128 -15.64 -3.83 -8.01
C LYS A 128 -15.27 -3.57 -6.56
N ASP A 129 -14.29 -2.69 -6.39
CA ASP A 129 -14.04 -1.95 -5.17
C ASP A 129 -14.30 -0.47 -5.51
N GLU A 130 -15.58 -0.09 -5.64
CA GLU A 130 -15.94 1.34 -5.65
C GLU A 130 -15.99 1.82 -4.19
N CYS A 131 -14.82 2.09 -3.60
CA CYS A 131 -14.75 3.01 -2.47
C CYS A 131 -14.97 4.44 -3.00
N ARG A 132 -16.22 4.83 -3.22
CA ARG A 132 -16.58 6.25 -3.29
C ARG A 132 -16.46 6.85 -1.90
N GLY A 133 -15.35 7.56 -1.68
CA GLY A 133 -15.24 8.50 -0.58
C GLY A 133 -15.98 9.78 -0.93
N LEU A 134 -16.99 10.12 -0.14
CA LEU A 134 -17.53 11.46 -0.04
C LEU A 134 -17.86 11.73 1.44
N ALA A 135 -17.09 12.63 2.05
CA ALA A 135 -17.58 13.51 3.11
C ALA A 135 -18.01 14.82 2.42
N PRO A 136 -18.92 15.64 2.99
CA PRO A 136 -18.51 16.51 4.10
C PRO A 136 -19.57 16.81 5.19
N ALA A 137 -19.04 17.16 6.37
CA ALA A 137 -19.38 18.23 7.33
C ALA A 137 -20.84 18.60 7.69
N GLY A 138 -21.04 18.76 9.02
CA GLY A 138 -22.02 19.64 9.68
C GLY A 138 -23.45 19.08 9.72
N ASN A 139 -24.19 19.07 10.82
CA ASN A 139 -24.12 19.77 12.11
C ASN A 139 -24.48 18.78 13.23
#